data_AF-A0A959Z0L7-F1
#
_entry.id   AF-A0A959Z0L7-F1
#
_cell.length_a   1.000
_cell.length_b   1.000
_cell.length_c   1.000
_cell.angle_alpha   90.00
_cell.angle_beta   90.00
_cell.angle_gamma   90.00
#
_symmetry.space_group_name_H-M   'P 1'
#
loop_
_entity.id
_entity.type
_entity.pdbx_description
1 polymer ?
#
loop_
_entity_poly.entity_id
_entity_poly.type
_entity_poly.pdbx_seq_one_letter_code
_entity_poly.pdbx_strand_id
1 'polypeptide(L)'
;DELVAEVPAESLVLGGGAPVYEREVREPAYFKKNKAFKIEDVPEPDELKDVALRLLARPTIASKRWVYEQYDTMVRTNNMTTNAPSDAGVVLLKETGKALVVTV
;
A
#
# COMPACT_ATOMS: atom_id res chain seq x y z
N ASP A 1 16.37 29.10 -41.99
CA ASP A 1 16.62 28.45 -40.69
C ASP A 1 17.79 27.50 -40.80
N GLU A 2 18.69 27.55 -39.82
CA GLU A 2 19.91 26.75 -39.73
C GLU A 2 19.70 25.64 -38.69
N LEU A 3 20.06 24.40 -39.03
CA LEU A 3 19.98 23.28 -38.11
C LEU A 3 21.10 23.41 -37.06
N VAL A 4 20.74 23.75 -35.82
CA VAL A 4 21.70 24.00 -34.74
C VAL A 4 21.99 22.78 -33.86
N ALA A 5 21.16 21.74 -33.90
CA ALA A 5 21.39 20.46 -33.20
C ALA A 5 20.49 19.33 -33.73
N GLU A 6 21.00 18.11 -33.72
CA GLU A 6 20.27 16.88 -34.00
C GLU A 6 20.61 15.84 -32.92
N VAL A 7 19.58 15.24 -32.31
CA VAL A 7 19.73 14.22 -31.26
C VAL A 7 18.84 13.03 -31.60
N PRO A 8 19.32 11.78 -31.50
CA PRO A 8 18.50 10.59 -31.73
C PRO A 8 17.28 10.56 -30.82
N ALA A 9 16.11 10.21 -31.38
CA ALA A 9 14.86 10.09 -30.61
C ALA A 9 14.96 9.08 -29.46
N GLU A 10 15.79 8.04 -29.63
CA GLU A 10 16.09 7.06 -28.58
C GLU A 10 16.67 7.73 -27.32
N SER A 11 17.61 8.68 -27.47
CA SER A 11 18.21 9.37 -26.32
C SER A 11 17.24 10.34 -25.61
N LEU A 12 16.08 10.62 -26.20
CA LEU A 12 15.05 11.50 -25.64
C LEU A 12 13.94 10.73 -24.92
N VAL A 13 13.92 9.39 -24.97
CA VAL A 13 13.01 8.60 -24.13
C VAL A 13 13.57 8.46 -22.71
N LEU A 14 12.69 8.30 -21.72
CA LEU A 14 13.06 8.08 -20.32
C LEU A 14 13.93 6.81 -20.19
N GLY A 15 15.25 6.97 -20.24
CA GLY A 15 16.23 5.89 -20.08
C GLY A 15 16.91 5.38 -21.35
N GLY A 16 16.78 6.04 -22.51
CA GLY A 16 17.41 5.61 -23.76
C GLY A 16 18.92 5.85 -23.80
N GLY A 17 19.67 5.02 -23.06
CA GLY A 17 21.13 5.11 -22.95
C GLY A 17 21.63 5.86 -21.71
N ALA A 18 20.75 6.20 -20.76
CA ALA A 18 21.17 6.74 -19.48
C ALA A 18 21.93 5.66 -18.67
N PRO A 19 23.08 5.99 -18.04
CA PRO A 19 23.87 5.01 -17.31
C PRO A 19 23.09 4.46 -16.12
N VAL A 20 23.11 3.14 -15.97
CA VAL A 20 22.54 2.43 -14.82
C VAL A 20 23.60 2.31 -13.74
N TYR A 21 23.29 2.76 -12.53
CA TYR A 21 24.19 2.64 -11.40
C TYR A 21 23.96 1.33 -10.66
N GLU A 22 24.99 0.50 -10.60
CA GLU A 22 25.06 -0.59 -9.63
C GLU A 22 25.67 -0.05 -8.33
N ARG A 23 24.85 0.02 -7.27
CA ARG A 23 25.31 0.46 -5.95
C ARG A 23 25.62 -0.75 -5.10
N GLU A 24 26.70 -0.68 -4.33
CA GLU A 24 26.98 -1.67 -3.31
C GLU A 24 25.80 -1.75 -2.33
N VAL A 25 25.28 -2.96 -2.13
CA VAL A 25 24.17 -3.23 -1.22
C VAL A 25 24.64 -4.08 -0.07
N ARG A 26 24.16 -3.78 1.14
CA ARG A 26 24.43 -4.58 2.34
C ARG A 26 23.17 -4.67 3.19
N GLU A 27 22.92 -5.85 3.75
CA GLU A 27 21.81 -6.03 4.70
C GLU A 27 22.00 -5.12 5.93
N PRO A 28 21.01 -4.29 6.28
CA PRO A 28 21.07 -3.48 7.49
C PRO A 28 21.18 -4.34 8.75
N ALA A 29 22.01 -3.91 9.71
CA ALA A 29 22.27 -4.69 10.92
C ALA A 29 21.01 -4.97 11.78
N TYR A 30 19.99 -4.11 11.70
CA TYR A 30 18.75 -4.27 12.48
C TYR A 30 17.89 -5.44 12.00
N PHE A 31 18.04 -5.92 10.76
CA PHE A 31 17.32 -7.11 10.27
C PHE A 31 17.65 -8.35 11.09
N LYS A 32 18.93 -8.53 11.46
CA LYS A 32 19.34 -9.64 12.34
C LYS A 32 18.70 -9.56 13.72
N LYS A 33 18.57 -8.34 14.26
CA LYS A 33 17.88 -8.11 15.56
C LYS A 33 16.40 -8.47 15.47
N ASN A 34 15.72 -8.02 14.41
CA ASN A 34 14.30 -8.29 14.22
C ASN A 34 14.03 -9.79 13.97
N LYS A 35 14.90 -10.48 13.23
CA LYS A 35 14.80 -11.94 12.99
C LYS A 35 15.03 -12.78 14.24
N ALA A 36 15.70 -12.24 15.25
CA ALA A 36 15.94 -12.93 16.52
C ALA A 36 14.72 -12.89 17.47
N PHE A 37 13.69 -12.09 17.16
CA PHE A 37 12.47 -12.00 17.94
C PHE A 37 11.68 -13.31 17.93
N LYS A 38 11.23 -13.75 19.10
CA LYS A 38 10.36 -14.91 19.29
C LYS A 38 9.07 -14.48 19.98
N ILE A 39 7.94 -15.03 19.56
CA ILE A 39 6.64 -14.65 20.13
C ILE A 39 6.52 -15.11 21.58
N GLU A 40 7.20 -16.19 21.93
CA GLU A 40 7.27 -16.78 23.26
C GLU A 40 7.99 -15.88 24.28
N ASP A 41 8.80 -14.92 23.81
CA ASP A 41 9.48 -13.94 24.66
C ASP A 41 8.53 -12.83 25.16
N VAL A 42 7.30 -12.76 24.62
CA VAL A 42 6.28 -11.80 25.04
C VAL A 42 5.38 -12.43 26.11
N PRO A 43 5.47 -12.00 27.37
CA PRO A 43 4.59 -12.52 28.42
C PRO A 43 3.14 -12.11 28.17
N GLU A 44 2.21 -12.99 28.52
CA GLU A 44 0.77 -12.68 28.46
C GLU A 44 0.43 -11.59 29.50
N PRO A 45 -0.22 -10.49 29.09
CA PRO A 45 -0.62 -9.44 30.04
C PRO A 45 -1.80 -9.87 30.91
N ASP A 46 -1.78 -9.51 32.19
CA ASP A 46 -2.90 -9.77 33.11
C ASP A 46 -4.17 -9.00 32.73
N GLU A 47 -4.02 -7.74 32.29
CA GLU A 47 -5.13 -6.82 31.95
C GLU A 47 -5.35 -6.72 30.44
N LEU A 48 -5.87 -7.79 29.84
CA LEU A 48 -6.09 -7.88 28.38
C LEU A 48 -7.00 -6.78 27.83
N LYS A 49 -7.97 -6.31 28.62
CA LYS A 49 -8.90 -5.25 28.20
C LYS A 49 -8.19 -3.92 27.97
N ASP A 50 -7.29 -3.55 28.86
CA ASP A 50 -6.52 -2.31 28.74
C ASP A 50 -5.53 -2.37 27.58
N VAL A 51 -4.91 -3.53 27.37
CA VAL A 51 -4.04 -3.77 26.21
C VAL A 51 -4.83 -3.65 24.91
N ALA A 52 -6.01 -4.26 24.83
CA ALA A 52 -6.88 -4.15 23.65
C ALA A 52 -7.27 -2.70 23.35
N LEU A 53 -7.64 -1.91 24.37
CA LEU A 53 -7.95 -0.49 24.20
C LEU A 53 -6.74 0.31 23.70
N ARG A 54 -5.55 0.02 24.23
CA ARG A 54 -4.29 0.64 23.75
C ARG A 54 -3.99 0.28 22.29
N LEU A 55 -4.22 -0.97 21.87
CA LEU A 55 -4.02 -1.41 20.50
C LEU A 55 -5.00 -0.73 19.54
N LEU A 56 -6.29 -0.68 19.89
CA LEU A 56 -7.33 -0.03 19.09
C LEU A 56 -7.11 1.48 18.93
N ALA A 57 -6.42 2.11 19.88
CA ALA A 57 -6.03 3.52 19.79
C ALA A 57 -4.86 3.78 18.81
N ARG A 58 -4.12 2.75 18.36
CA ARG A 58 -2.99 2.95 17.43
C ARG A 58 -3.50 3.29 16.02
N PRO A 59 -3.01 4.34 15.36
CA PRO A 59 -3.46 4.74 14.02
C PRO A 59 -3.39 3.63 12.97
N THR A 60 -2.43 2.70 13.09
CA THR A 60 -2.29 1.55 12.18
C THR A 60 -3.46 0.57 12.28
N ILE A 61 -4.03 0.37 13.48
CA ILE A 61 -5.11 -0.58 13.76
C ILE A 61 -6.47 0.11 13.76
N ALA A 62 -6.53 1.34 14.30
CA ALA A 62 -7.73 2.14 14.43
C ALA A 62 -8.52 2.27 13.12
N SER A 63 -9.82 2.54 13.25
CA SER A 63 -10.71 2.74 12.11
C SER A 63 -10.19 3.81 11.16
N LYS A 64 -10.14 3.49 9.87
CA LYS A 64 -9.79 4.42 8.79
C LYS A 64 -11.00 5.18 8.24
N ARG A 65 -12.12 5.17 8.98
CA ARG A 65 -13.38 5.84 8.63
C ARG A 65 -13.19 7.29 8.20
N TRP A 66 -12.42 8.03 8.97
CA TRP A 66 -12.13 9.44 8.66
C TRP A 66 -11.47 9.61 7.28
N VAL A 67 -10.70 8.62 6.80
CA VAL A 67 -10.04 8.67 5.48
C VAL A 67 -11.08 8.50 4.39
N TYR A 68 -11.87 7.43 4.43
CA TYR A 68 -12.76 7.09 3.32
C TYR A 68 -14.04 7.93 3.29
N GLU A 69 -14.50 8.51 4.41
CA GLU A 69 -15.66 9.42 4.45
C GLU A 69 -15.43 10.74 3.70
N GLN A 70 -14.18 11.10 3.45
CA GLN A 70 -13.84 12.28 2.65
C GLN A 70 -14.11 12.08 1.15
N TYR A 71 -14.37 10.84 0.71
CA TYR A 71 -14.60 10.48 -0.68
C TYR A 71 -16.03 9.96 -0.88
N ASP A 72 -16.64 10.30 -2.02
CA ASP A 72 -17.91 9.71 -2.42
C ASP A 72 -17.68 8.26 -2.89
N THR A 73 -18.22 7.31 -2.12
CA THR A 73 -18.09 5.86 -2.36
C THR A 73 -19.19 5.30 -3.27
N MET A 74 -20.17 6.12 -3.68
CA MET A 74 -21.36 5.70 -4.43
C MET A 74 -21.36 6.17 -5.89
N VAL A 75 -20.38 6.97 -6.32
CA VAL A 75 -20.27 7.39 -7.72
C VAL A 75 -20.30 6.18 -8.66
N ARG A 76 -21.22 6.23 -9.63
CA ARG A 76 -21.52 5.16 -10.60
C ARG A 76 -22.05 3.85 -9.99
N THR A 77 -22.30 3.77 -8.69
CA THR A 77 -22.85 2.59 -7.98
C THR A 77 -22.11 1.28 -8.27
N ASN A 78 -20.81 1.37 -8.59
CA ASN A 78 -19.98 0.20 -8.88
C ASN A 78 -19.30 -0.37 -7.63
N ASN A 79 -19.26 0.37 -6.53
CA ASN A 79 -18.70 -0.12 -5.27
C ASN A 79 -19.68 -1.10 -4.62
N MET A 80 -19.24 -2.33 -4.38
CA MET A 80 -20.04 -3.38 -3.74
C MET A 80 -19.82 -3.46 -2.21
N THR A 81 -18.88 -2.71 -1.65
CA THR A 81 -18.50 -2.77 -0.22
C THR A 81 -18.97 -1.57 0.60
N THR A 82 -19.84 -0.71 0.06
CA THR A 82 -20.26 0.53 0.73
C THR A 82 -20.97 0.28 2.07
N ASN A 83 -21.71 -0.82 2.19
CA ASN A 83 -22.59 -1.09 3.34
C ASN A 83 -21.94 -1.96 4.43
N ALA A 84 -20.79 -2.57 4.16
CA ALA A 84 -20.13 -3.49 5.09
C ALA A 84 -18.60 -3.35 5.00
N PRO A 85 -17.88 -3.29 6.14
CA PRO A 85 -16.43 -3.40 6.14
C PRO A 85 -15.98 -4.68 5.41
N SER A 86 -14.91 -4.56 4.64
CA SER A 86 -14.35 -5.65 3.82
C SER A 86 -12.83 -5.58 3.83
N ASP A 87 -12.17 -6.73 3.76
CA ASP A 87 -10.71 -6.84 3.66
C ASP A 87 -10.16 -6.46 2.26
N ALA A 88 -11.06 -6.25 1.29
CA ALA A 88 -10.74 -5.82 -0.06
C ALA A 88 -11.81 -4.87 -0.62
N GLY A 89 -11.40 -3.98 -1.54
CA GLY A 89 -12.33 -3.19 -2.35
C GLY A 89 -12.89 -4.03 -3.50
N VAL A 90 -14.22 -4.04 -3.67
CA VAL A 90 -14.90 -4.82 -4.70
C VAL A 90 -15.63 -3.90 -5.68
N VAL A 91 -15.24 -3.96 -6.95
CA VAL A 91 -15.76 -3.10 -8.02
C VAL A 91 -16.54 -3.95 -9.02
N LEU A 92 -17.84 -3.67 -9.13
CA LEU A 92 -18.73 -4.30 -10.09
C LEU A 92 -18.38 -3.92 -11.53
N LEU A 93 -18.22 -4.92 -12.41
CA LEU A 93 -18.16 -4.74 -13.85
C LEU A 93 -19.56 -4.95 -14.42
N LYS A 94 -20.28 -3.83 -14.62
CA LYS A 94 -21.67 -3.82 -15.11
C LYS A 94 -21.83 -4.67 -16.38
N GLU A 95 -22.98 -5.35 -16.49
CA GLU A 95 -23.39 -6.14 -17.66
C GLU A 95 -22.50 -7.36 -17.98
N THR A 96 -21.46 -7.62 -17.19
CA THR A 96 -20.58 -8.78 -17.40
C THR A 96 -20.84 -9.94 -16.44
N GLY A 97 -21.59 -9.70 -15.35
CA GLY A 97 -21.73 -10.64 -14.24
C GLY A 97 -20.43 -10.87 -13.46
N LYS A 98 -19.42 -10.00 -13.61
CA LYS A 98 -18.09 -10.10 -12.98
C LYS A 98 -17.79 -8.91 -12.07
N ALA A 99 -16.75 -9.03 -11.25
CA ALA A 99 -16.23 -7.97 -10.39
C ALA A 99 -14.69 -8.02 -10.33
N LEU A 100 -14.09 -6.87 -10.02
CA LEU A 100 -12.66 -6.74 -9.68
C LEU A 100 -12.52 -6.64 -8.16
N VAL A 101 -11.51 -7.32 -7.61
CA VAL A 101 -11.20 -7.32 -6.17
C VAL A 101 -9.78 -6.80 -6.01
N VAL A 102 -9.59 -5.81 -5.14
CA VAL A 102 -8.32 -5.10 -4.96
C VAL A 102 -7.96 -5.01 -3.47
N THR A 103 -6.71 -5.35 -3.13
CA THR A 103 -6.14 -5.29 -1.77
C THR A 103 -4.66 -4.89 -1.82
N VAL A 104 -4.08 -4.46 -0.69
CA VAL A 104 -2.72 -3.89 -0.58
C VAL A 104 -1.97 -4.47 0.60
#